data_AF-A0A167K8U2-F1
#
_entry.id   AF-A0A167K8U2-F1
#
_cell.length_a   1.000
_cell.length_b   1.000
_cell.length_c   1.000
_cell.angle_alpha   90.00
_cell.angle_beta   90.00
_cell.angle_gamma   90.00
#
_symmetry.space_group_name_H-M   'P 1'
#
loop_
_entity.id
_entity.type
_entity.pdbx_description
1 polymer ?
#
loop_
_entity_poly.entity_id
_entity_poly.type
_entity_poly.pdbx_seq_one_letter_code
_entity_poly.pdbx_strand_id
1 'polypeptide(L)'
;MYTFQQYLSLDKCPKSLATQFWYTSIKEYLNAKSAYDVKKQVLSAHYETSVSSELMNHKSDFFKQKEKGQPVIREQIVDNIDMCLAANKPFKSILCHPFWQLINCNTPSCQTVTAILANLPYHFASLILKEDTYGNEMIKEKLHKKTQDKLFYELNLNGLTYWIAVSHYLPKTALKMHSQTLQLMAVQYLIKLSVISPLNAITEQLTQYLTFSLANQKSIDTELYPNIYLNLVDQKGLHQLPLPNSIVQQPSNSIRNTILIYELLTKKAIELNLIRDNTSSKTLFLNFICFSELPLLVHFLFDHPTPPKSLAELKRQILEVL
;
A
#
# COMPACT_ATOMS: atom_id res chain seq x y z
N MET A 1 6.51 -14.29 11.87
CA MET A 1 6.81 -12.90 11.45
C MET A 1 8.32 -12.73 11.40
N TYR A 2 8.84 -11.96 10.44
CA TYR A 2 10.29 -11.81 10.25
C TYR A 2 10.95 -11.00 11.36
N THR A 3 12.27 -11.11 11.47
CA THR A 3 13.12 -10.44 12.46
C THR A 3 13.85 -9.24 11.85
N PHE A 4 14.43 -8.39 12.71
CA PHE A 4 15.26 -7.27 12.24
C PHE A 4 16.48 -7.74 11.46
N GLN A 5 17.07 -8.88 11.82
CA GLN A 5 18.18 -9.48 11.08
C GLN A 5 17.79 -9.82 9.63
N GLN A 6 16.57 -10.30 9.42
CA GLN A 6 16.04 -10.59 8.08
C GLN A 6 15.74 -9.31 7.28
N TYR A 7 15.42 -8.21 7.97
CA TYR A 7 15.38 -6.88 7.34
C TYR A 7 16.79 -6.39 6.96
N LEU A 8 17.81 -6.64 7.79
CA LEU A 8 19.20 -6.29 7.47
C LEU A 8 19.77 -7.11 6.31
N SER A 9 19.24 -8.28 6.01
CA SER A 9 19.65 -9.09 4.85
C SER A 9 18.99 -8.67 3.53
N LEU A 10 18.04 -7.74 3.54
CA LEU A 10 17.42 -7.23 2.31
C LEU A 10 18.45 -6.53 1.40
N ASP A 11 18.18 -6.55 0.11
CA ASP A 11 18.88 -5.76 -0.88
C ASP A 11 18.72 -4.26 -0.61
N LYS A 12 19.63 -3.45 -1.14
CA LYS A 12 19.71 -2.01 -0.87
C LYS A 12 18.38 -1.28 -1.10
N CYS A 13 17.68 -1.60 -2.19
CA CYS A 13 16.45 -0.90 -2.56
C CYS A 13 15.24 -1.27 -1.65
N PRO A 14 14.84 -2.55 -1.47
CA PRO A 14 13.80 -2.92 -0.52
C PRO A 14 14.07 -2.43 0.90
N LYS A 15 15.33 -2.49 1.35
CA LYS A 15 15.73 -1.99 2.68
C LYS A 15 15.55 -0.48 2.82
N SER A 16 15.88 0.28 1.77
CA SER A 16 15.68 1.72 1.69
C SER A 16 14.19 2.06 1.75
N LEU A 17 13.35 1.40 0.95
CA LEU A 17 11.90 1.58 0.94
C LEU A 17 11.27 1.26 2.30
N ALA A 18 11.67 0.14 2.91
CA ALA A 18 11.23 -0.24 4.25
C ALA A 18 11.56 0.82 5.30
N THR A 19 12.77 1.38 5.25
CA THR A 19 13.19 2.46 6.15
C THR A 19 12.40 3.74 5.93
N GLN A 20 12.20 4.17 4.67
CA GLN A 20 11.40 5.35 4.38
C GLN A 20 9.96 5.18 4.87
N PHE A 21 9.33 4.04 4.60
CA PHE A 21 7.96 3.77 5.05
C PHE A 21 7.85 3.71 6.57
N TRP A 22 8.80 3.07 7.25
CA TRP A 22 8.89 3.09 8.72
C TRP A 22 8.98 4.51 9.27
N TYR A 23 9.88 5.33 8.74
CA TYR A 23 10.05 6.71 9.17
C TYR A 23 8.81 7.56 8.89
N THR A 24 8.23 7.49 7.69
CA THR A 24 7.02 8.25 7.34
C THR A 24 5.85 7.85 8.22
N SER A 25 5.75 6.56 8.59
CA SER A 25 4.72 6.08 9.53
C SER A 25 4.88 6.68 10.93
N ILE A 26 6.12 6.81 11.42
CA ILE A 26 6.39 7.51 12.69
C ILE A 26 6.04 9.00 12.57
N LYS A 27 6.45 9.63 11.47
CA LYS A 27 6.18 11.05 11.20
C LYS A 27 4.67 11.34 11.19
N GLU A 28 3.89 10.49 10.55
CA GLU A 28 2.43 10.61 10.50
C GLU A 28 1.77 10.36 11.87
N TYR A 29 2.20 9.31 12.59
CA TYR A 29 1.72 9.03 13.95
C TYR A 29 1.91 10.21 14.91
N LEU A 30 3.07 10.87 14.82
CA LEU A 30 3.39 12.07 15.60
C LEU A 30 2.76 13.36 15.06
N ASN A 31 2.05 13.30 13.93
CA ASN A 31 1.58 14.47 13.19
C ASN A 31 2.70 15.52 12.98
N ALA A 32 3.92 15.04 12.72
CA ALA A 32 5.13 15.85 12.66
C ALA A 32 5.34 16.42 11.26
N LYS A 33 5.67 17.71 11.16
CA LYS A 33 5.84 18.39 9.87
C LYS A 33 7.24 18.17 9.28
N SER A 34 8.24 17.92 10.13
CA SER A 34 9.64 17.78 9.73
C SER A 34 10.38 16.72 10.53
N ALA A 35 11.55 16.29 10.03
CA ALA A 35 12.49 15.43 10.76
C ALA A 35 12.94 16.02 12.10
N TYR A 36 13.00 17.35 12.20
CA TYR A 36 13.30 18.03 13.46
C TYR A 36 12.15 17.88 14.46
N ASP A 37 10.91 18.01 14.01
CA ASP A 37 9.73 17.82 14.86
C ASP A 37 9.61 16.39 15.35
N VAL A 38 9.87 15.40 14.47
CA VAL A 38 9.95 13.98 14.86
C VAL A 38 10.96 13.79 15.98
N LYS A 39 12.19 14.30 15.80
CA LYS A 39 13.23 14.23 16.83
C LYS A 39 12.74 14.82 18.15
N LYS A 40 12.19 16.04 18.11
CA LYS A 40 11.73 16.76 19.30
C LYS A 40 10.66 15.96 20.05
N GLN A 41 9.68 15.40 19.34
CA GLN A 41 8.57 14.67 19.92
C GLN A 41 8.98 13.30 20.48
N VAL A 42 9.84 12.55 19.76
CA VAL A 42 10.40 11.29 20.26
C VAL A 42 11.21 11.53 21.54
N LEU A 43 12.00 12.60 21.60
CA LEU A 43 12.78 12.95 22.78
C LEU A 43 11.91 13.48 23.93
N SER A 44 10.85 14.24 23.67
CA SER A 44 9.98 14.71 24.76
C SER A 44 9.23 13.58 25.44
N ALA A 45 8.80 12.56 24.69
CA ALA A 45 8.19 11.35 25.27
C ALA A 45 9.19 10.53 26.11
N HIS A 46 10.48 10.68 25.83
CA HIS A 46 11.56 10.04 26.56
C HIS A 46 11.87 10.72 27.91
N TYR A 47 11.67 12.03 28.09
CA TYR A 47 11.96 12.69 29.38
C TYR A 47 11.11 12.17 30.56
N GLU A 48 10.01 11.47 30.31
CA GLU A 48 9.20 10.79 31.32
C GLU A 48 9.71 9.38 31.68
N THR A 49 10.57 8.79 30.84
CA THR A 49 11.08 7.42 30.99
C THR A 49 12.61 7.42 31.04
N SER A 50 13.17 7.11 32.21
CA SER A 50 14.59 7.20 32.57
C SER A 50 15.51 6.21 31.82
N VAL A 51 15.61 6.28 30.48
CA VAL A 51 16.35 5.28 29.66
C VAL A 51 17.39 5.89 28.72
N SER A 52 18.66 5.93 29.14
CA SER A 52 19.86 6.02 28.28
C SER A 52 20.14 7.30 27.46
N SER A 53 21.33 7.84 27.69
CA SER A 53 22.00 8.93 26.96
C SER A 53 22.31 8.65 25.48
N GLU A 54 22.06 7.46 24.95
CA GLU A 54 22.39 7.13 23.55
C GLU A 54 21.42 7.73 22.52
N LEU A 55 20.13 7.90 22.88
CA LEU A 55 19.17 8.56 21.97
C LEU A 55 19.55 10.03 21.71
N MET A 56 20.19 10.67 22.69
CA MET A 56 20.62 12.07 22.67
C MET A 56 21.67 12.37 21.59
N ASN A 57 22.37 11.34 21.09
CA ASN A 57 23.40 11.49 20.05
C ASN A 57 22.87 11.40 18.61
N HIS A 58 21.58 11.11 18.42
CA HIS A 58 20.98 11.15 17.09
C HIS A 58 20.66 12.61 16.72
N LYS A 59 21.62 13.24 16.03
CA LYS A 59 21.45 14.55 15.38
C LYS A 59 20.21 14.52 14.49
N SER A 60 19.58 15.67 14.23
CA SER A 60 18.46 15.78 13.26
C SER A 60 18.75 15.10 11.92
N ASP A 61 20.03 15.00 11.57
CA ASP A 61 20.51 14.30 10.40
C ASP A 61 20.13 12.83 10.36
N PHE A 62 20.02 12.14 11.51
CA PHE A 62 19.54 10.76 11.56
C PHE A 62 18.16 10.65 10.91
N PHE A 63 17.16 11.40 11.39
CA PHE A 63 15.80 11.35 10.88
C PHE A 63 15.71 11.86 9.44
N LYS A 64 16.46 12.91 9.08
CA LYS A 64 16.56 13.38 7.67
C LYS A 64 17.12 12.30 6.75
N GLN A 65 18.08 11.50 7.22
CA GLN A 65 18.65 10.40 6.47
C GLN A 65 17.64 9.25 6.31
N LYS A 66 16.83 8.95 7.34
CA LYS A 66 15.79 7.91 7.26
C LYS A 66 14.64 8.32 6.34
N GLU A 67 14.27 9.59 6.34
CA GLU A 67 13.34 10.19 5.37
C GLU A 67 13.82 9.99 3.92
N LYS A 68 15.14 10.09 3.68
CA LYS A 68 15.76 9.82 2.38
C LYS A 68 16.00 8.33 2.09
N GLY A 69 15.68 7.45 3.04
CA GLY A 69 15.81 6.00 2.88
C GLY A 69 17.18 5.41 3.18
N GLN A 70 18.05 6.15 3.87
CA GLN A 70 19.27 5.53 4.38
C GLN A 70 18.91 4.46 5.41
N PRO A 71 19.24 3.17 5.18
CA PRO A 71 18.80 2.08 6.04
C PRO A 71 19.07 2.31 7.53
N VAL A 72 18.10 1.97 8.39
CA VAL A 72 18.39 1.78 9.82
C VAL A 72 19.16 0.47 9.96
N ILE A 73 20.30 0.49 10.65
CA ILE A 73 21.17 -0.69 10.77
C ILE A 73 21.33 -1.22 12.20
N ARG A 74 20.89 -0.44 13.21
CA ARG A 74 20.98 -0.83 14.62
C ARG A 74 19.59 -1.06 15.17
N GLU A 75 19.32 -2.28 15.61
CA GLU A 75 18.03 -2.70 16.16
C GLU A 75 17.68 -1.93 17.43
N GLN A 76 18.66 -1.76 18.33
CA GLN A 76 18.51 -1.01 19.59
C GLN A 76 17.95 0.40 19.39
N ILE A 77 18.33 1.09 18.30
CA ILE A 77 17.78 2.43 17.99
C ILE A 77 16.28 2.34 17.70
N VAL A 78 15.86 1.31 16.96
CA VAL A 78 14.44 1.10 16.63
C VAL A 78 13.66 0.75 17.88
N ASP A 79 14.17 -0.17 18.70
CA ASP A 79 13.53 -0.57 19.96
C ASP A 79 13.37 0.62 20.91
N ASN A 80 14.40 1.46 21.02
CA ASN A 80 14.33 2.66 21.86
C ASN A 80 13.30 3.67 21.33
N ILE A 81 13.21 3.87 20.00
CA ILE A 81 12.18 4.75 19.41
C ILE A 81 10.78 4.19 19.69
N ASP A 82 10.55 2.89 19.50
CA ASP A 82 9.26 2.26 19.76
C ASP A 82 8.84 2.39 21.22
N MET A 83 9.79 2.20 22.14
CA MET A 83 9.59 2.39 23.58
C MET A 83 9.22 3.85 23.91
N CYS A 84 9.91 4.84 23.33
CA CYS A 84 9.61 6.25 23.57
C CYS A 84 8.21 6.64 23.04
N LEU A 85 7.78 6.05 21.92
CA LEU A 85 6.50 6.38 21.32
C LEU A 85 5.30 5.73 22.02
N ALA A 86 5.53 4.72 22.88
CA ALA A 86 4.52 3.96 23.61
C ALA A 86 3.31 3.56 22.74
N ALA A 87 3.54 3.31 21.45
CA ALA A 87 2.47 3.04 20.51
C ALA A 87 1.85 1.67 20.83
N ASN A 88 0.52 1.57 20.70
CA ASN A 88 -0.21 0.29 20.85
C ASN A 88 0.35 -0.84 19.97
N LYS A 89 1.09 -0.49 18.91
CA LYS A 89 1.81 -1.41 18.05
C LYS A 89 3.21 -0.84 17.72
N PRO A 90 4.30 -1.62 17.91
CA PRO A 90 5.66 -1.16 17.62
C PRO A 90 5.88 -0.91 16.12
N PHE A 91 6.56 0.18 15.77
CA PHE A 91 6.90 0.51 14.38
C PHE A 91 7.97 -0.43 13.81
N LYS A 92 8.77 -1.09 14.65
CA LYS A 92 9.68 -2.18 14.22
C LYS A 92 8.97 -3.24 13.38
N SER A 93 7.69 -3.48 13.64
CA SER A 93 6.87 -4.41 12.85
C SER A 93 6.75 -4.01 11.38
N ILE A 94 6.90 -2.72 11.05
CA ILE A 94 6.93 -2.20 9.68
C ILE A 94 8.22 -2.63 8.99
N LEU A 95 9.38 -2.48 9.64
CA LEU A 95 10.67 -2.89 9.06
C LEU A 95 10.73 -4.40 8.83
N CYS A 96 10.14 -5.17 9.74
CA CYS A 96 10.14 -6.63 9.71
C CYS A 96 8.93 -7.23 8.98
N HIS A 97 8.20 -6.43 8.21
CA HIS A 97 6.99 -6.89 7.55
C HIS A 97 7.31 -7.90 6.42
N PRO A 98 6.54 -9.00 6.26
CA PRO A 98 6.74 -9.99 5.18
C PRO A 98 6.77 -9.41 3.77
N PHE A 99 6.10 -8.29 3.56
CA PHE A 99 6.11 -7.52 2.31
C PHE A 99 7.52 -7.32 1.73
N TRP A 100 8.48 -6.97 2.58
CA TRP A 100 9.84 -6.67 2.11
C TRP A 100 10.56 -7.91 1.61
N GLN A 101 10.28 -9.06 2.22
CA GLN A 101 10.84 -10.36 1.79
C GLN A 101 10.22 -10.80 0.47
N LEU A 102 8.93 -10.52 0.28
CA LEU A 102 8.24 -10.79 -0.97
C LEU A 102 8.89 -10.04 -2.14
N ILE A 103 9.04 -8.72 -2.02
CA ILE A 103 9.58 -7.91 -3.13
C ILE A 103 11.08 -8.13 -3.34
N ASN A 104 11.81 -8.58 -2.32
CA ASN A 104 13.22 -8.95 -2.40
C ASN A 104 13.46 -10.36 -2.99
N CYS A 105 12.40 -11.12 -3.27
CA CYS A 105 12.51 -12.48 -3.78
C CYS A 105 12.86 -12.49 -5.27
N ASN A 106 14.16 -12.58 -5.59
CA ASN A 106 14.66 -12.52 -6.97
C ASN A 106 14.33 -13.79 -7.81
N THR A 107 14.09 -14.92 -7.15
CA THR A 107 13.72 -16.20 -7.78
C THR A 107 12.49 -16.80 -7.08
N PRO A 108 11.30 -16.23 -7.31
CA PRO A 108 10.10 -16.66 -6.60
C PRO A 108 9.70 -18.08 -6.99
N SER A 109 9.47 -18.92 -5.98
CA SER A 109 8.83 -20.23 -6.12
C SER A 109 7.52 -20.23 -5.34
N CYS A 110 6.57 -21.08 -5.73
CA CYS A 110 5.30 -21.22 -5.01
C CYS A 110 5.53 -21.51 -3.51
N GLN A 111 6.52 -22.36 -3.19
CA GLN A 111 6.88 -22.70 -1.81
C GLN A 111 7.44 -21.48 -1.05
N THR A 112 8.40 -20.76 -1.65
CA THR A 112 9.01 -19.57 -1.04
C THR A 112 7.96 -18.48 -0.77
N VAL A 113 7.09 -18.22 -1.75
CA VAL A 113 6.04 -17.20 -1.63
C VAL A 113 5.00 -17.61 -0.57
N THR A 114 4.62 -18.89 -0.54
CA THR A 114 3.70 -19.41 0.49
C THR A 114 4.30 -19.26 1.89
N ALA A 115 5.58 -19.58 2.08
CA ALA A 115 6.26 -19.40 3.36
C ALA A 115 6.35 -17.92 3.80
N ILE A 116 6.50 -16.99 2.84
CA ILE A 116 6.43 -15.54 3.13
C ILE A 116 5.01 -15.14 3.58
N LEU A 117 3.97 -15.63 2.89
CA LEU A 117 2.58 -15.35 3.25
C LEU A 117 2.18 -15.96 4.59
N ALA A 118 2.72 -17.12 4.95
CA ALA A 118 2.54 -17.74 6.26
C ALA A 118 3.05 -16.89 7.42
N ASN A 119 4.02 -16.00 7.15
CA ASN A 119 4.56 -15.07 8.14
C ASN A 119 3.70 -13.83 8.39
N LEU A 120 2.59 -13.65 7.67
CA LEU A 120 1.57 -12.65 7.97
C LEU A 120 0.88 -12.97 9.32
N PRO A 121 0.19 -12.00 9.95
CA PRO A 121 -0.59 -12.27 11.15
C PRO A 121 -1.55 -13.45 10.95
N TYR A 122 -1.72 -14.30 11.97
CA TYR A 122 -2.49 -15.56 11.88
C TYR A 122 -3.90 -15.37 11.29
N HIS A 123 -4.60 -14.30 11.67
CA HIS A 123 -5.94 -14.00 11.15
C HIS A 123 -5.96 -13.63 9.66
N PHE A 124 -4.83 -13.20 9.08
CA PHE A 124 -4.66 -13.03 7.63
C PHE A 124 -4.24 -14.35 6.98
N ALA A 125 -3.21 -15.01 7.50
CA ALA A 125 -2.69 -16.27 6.96
C ALA A 125 -3.78 -17.34 6.86
N SER A 126 -4.57 -17.53 7.91
CA SER A 126 -5.70 -18.49 7.93
C SER A 126 -6.80 -18.21 6.92
N LEU A 127 -6.94 -16.97 6.42
CA LEU A 127 -7.89 -16.65 5.36
C LEU A 127 -7.42 -17.17 4.01
N ILE A 128 -6.11 -17.13 3.74
CA ILE A 128 -5.52 -17.37 2.42
C ILE A 128 -4.81 -18.73 2.30
N LEU A 129 -4.41 -19.33 3.42
CA LEU A 129 -3.72 -20.62 3.50
C LEU A 129 -4.64 -21.71 4.06
N LYS A 130 -4.40 -22.95 3.62
CA LYS A 130 -4.95 -24.19 4.15
C LYS A 130 -3.80 -25.18 4.36
N GLU A 131 -3.99 -26.18 5.20
CA GLU A 131 -3.06 -27.31 5.31
C GLU A 131 -3.40 -28.37 4.25
N ASP A 132 -2.36 -29.01 3.71
CA ASP A 132 -2.49 -30.20 2.88
C ASP A 132 -2.64 -31.48 3.73
N THR A 133 -2.75 -32.64 3.08
CA THR A 133 -2.88 -33.94 3.76
C THR A 133 -1.66 -34.33 4.61
N TYR A 134 -0.53 -33.63 4.44
CA TYR A 134 0.73 -33.88 5.14
C TYR A 134 1.05 -32.77 6.15
N GLY A 135 0.12 -31.83 6.39
CA GLY A 135 0.30 -30.71 7.31
C GLY A 135 1.13 -29.55 6.76
N ASN A 136 1.42 -29.52 5.45
CA ASN A 136 2.11 -28.39 4.83
C ASN A 136 1.12 -27.28 4.48
N GLU A 137 1.52 -26.03 4.71
CA GLU A 137 0.72 -24.88 4.30
C GLU A 137 0.71 -24.73 2.77
N MET A 138 -0.49 -24.57 2.22
CA MET A 138 -0.76 -24.34 0.81
C MET A 138 -1.72 -23.18 0.62
N ILE A 139 -1.57 -22.46 -0.49
CA ILE A 139 -2.48 -21.38 -0.86
C ILE A 139 -3.84 -21.94 -1.27
N LYS A 140 -4.91 -21.29 -0.83
CA LYS A 140 -6.28 -21.62 -1.24
C LYS A 140 -6.52 -21.15 -2.67
N GLU A 141 -6.72 -22.10 -3.58
CA GLU A 141 -7.03 -21.83 -4.99
C GLU A 141 -8.30 -21.00 -5.23
N LYS A 142 -9.27 -21.12 -4.32
CA LYS A 142 -10.53 -20.37 -4.33
C LYS A 142 -10.76 -19.75 -2.97
N LEU A 143 -11.01 -18.44 -2.98
CA LEU A 143 -11.50 -17.72 -1.81
C LEU A 143 -12.99 -17.42 -1.97
N HIS A 144 -13.76 -17.57 -0.90
CA HIS A 144 -15.15 -17.09 -0.87
C HIS A 144 -15.19 -15.58 -1.09
N LYS A 145 -16.25 -15.09 -1.73
CA LYS A 145 -16.42 -13.66 -2.05
C LYS A 145 -16.29 -12.77 -0.80
N LYS A 146 -16.92 -13.16 0.32
CA LYS A 146 -16.77 -12.48 1.62
C LYS A 146 -15.31 -12.37 2.09
N THR A 147 -14.49 -13.39 1.85
CA THR A 147 -13.06 -13.37 2.19
C THR A 147 -12.28 -12.45 1.26
N GLN A 148 -12.57 -12.49 -0.04
CA GLN A 148 -11.96 -11.58 -1.03
C GLN A 148 -12.27 -10.13 -0.68
N ASP A 149 -13.54 -9.83 -0.39
CA ASP A 149 -14.00 -8.50 -0.01
C ASP A 149 -13.32 -8.03 1.27
N LYS A 150 -13.20 -8.90 2.29
CA LYS A 150 -12.44 -8.59 3.50
C LYS A 150 -10.97 -8.25 3.20
N LEU A 151 -10.29 -9.06 2.40
CA LEU A 151 -8.88 -8.85 2.03
C LEU A 151 -8.66 -7.62 1.16
N PHE A 152 -9.67 -7.20 0.39
CA PHE A 152 -9.58 -6.05 -0.50
C PHE A 152 -9.97 -4.75 0.19
N TYR A 153 -10.92 -4.78 1.14
CA TYR A 153 -11.44 -3.59 1.81
C TYR A 153 -10.68 -3.21 3.08
N GLU A 154 -9.97 -4.15 3.70
CA GLU A 154 -9.10 -3.88 4.86
C GLU A 154 -7.74 -3.35 4.40
N LEU A 155 -7.70 -2.07 4.02
CA LEU A 155 -6.51 -1.42 3.45
C LEU A 155 -5.33 -1.35 4.42
N ASN A 156 -4.43 -2.32 4.31
CA ASN A 156 -3.16 -2.38 5.03
C ASN A 156 -2.06 -3.12 4.24
N LEU A 157 -0.84 -3.14 4.78
CA LEU A 157 0.31 -3.77 4.15
C LEU A 157 0.19 -5.30 4.03
N ASN A 158 -0.60 -5.98 4.90
CA ASN A 158 -0.84 -7.42 4.78
C ASN A 158 -1.63 -7.74 3.51
N GLY A 159 -2.72 -7.03 3.26
CA GLY A 159 -3.51 -7.20 2.05
C GLY A 159 -2.70 -6.82 0.80
N LEU A 160 -1.88 -5.77 0.86
CA LEU A 160 -0.98 -5.43 -0.26
C LEU A 160 0.01 -6.57 -0.54
N THR A 161 0.58 -7.18 0.51
CA THR A 161 1.48 -8.33 0.39
C THR A 161 0.80 -9.49 -0.31
N TYR A 162 -0.43 -9.82 0.10
CA TYR A 162 -1.22 -10.86 -0.55
C TYR A 162 -1.49 -10.53 -2.02
N TRP A 163 -2.04 -9.34 -2.33
CA TRP A 163 -2.40 -8.97 -3.69
C TRP A 163 -1.20 -8.95 -4.64
N ILE A 164 -0.04 -8.46 -4.18
CA ILE A 164 1.21 -8.51 -4.95
C ILE A 164 1.69 -9.95 -5.14
N ALA A 165 1.67 -10.78 -4.08
CA ALA A 165 2.09 -12.17 -4.16
C ALA A 165 1.30 -12.95 -5.22
N VAL A 166 -0.03 -12.82 -5.19
CA VAL A 166 -0.91 -13.57 -6.09
C VAL A 166 -0.91 -13.06 -7.52
N SER A 167 -0.64 -11.77 -7.73
CA SER A 167 -0.63 -11.18 -9.06
C SER A 167 0.72 -11.35 -9.78
N HIS A 168 1.83 -11.46 -9.05
CA HIS A 168 3.19 -11.41 -9.65
C HIS A 168 4.07 -12.63 -9.32
N TYR A 169 3.95 -13.20 -8.13
CA TYR A 169 4.94 -14.15 -7.63
C TYR A 169 4.47 -15.60 -7.62
N LEU A 170 3.15 -15.83 -7.67
CA LEU A 170 2.58 -17.16 -7.75
C LEU A 170 2.35 -17.62 -9.20
N PRO A 171 2.39 -18.94 -9.44
CA PRO A 171 1.95 -19.50 -10.72
C PRO A 171 0.53 -19.06 -11.06
N LYS A 172 0.24 -18.77 -12.33
CA LYS A 172 -1.11 -18.39 -12.80
C LYS A 172 -2.17 -19.45 -12.49
N THR A 173 -1.76 -20.71 -12.32
CA THR A 173 -2.62 -21.83 -11.93
C THR A 173 -2.91 -21.92 -10.43
N ALA A 174 -2.19 -21.15 -9.60
CA ALA A 174 -2.34 -21.20 -8.15
C ALA A 174 -3.72 -20.69 -7.68
N LEU A 175 -4.38 -19.86 -8.48
CA LEU A 175 -5.71 -19.32 -8.19
C LEU A 175 -6.64 -19.48 -9.39
N LYS A 176 -7.91 -19.75 -9.12
CA LYS A 176 -8.96 -19.80 -10.14
C LYS A 176 -9.51 -18.39 -10.42
N MET A 177 -8.61 -17.45 -10.69
CA MET A 177 -8.90 -16.06 -11.06
C MET A 177 -8.00 -15.66 -12.24
N HIS A 178 -8.53 -14.85 -13.14
CA HIS A 178 -7.78 -14.39 -14.31
C HIS A 178 -6.61 -13.46 -13.91
N SER A 179 -5.45 -13.58 -14.58
CA SER A 179 -4.24 -12.79 -14.27
C SER A 179 -4.50 -11.29 -14.33
N GLN A 180 -5.26 -10.82 -15.33
CA GLN A 180 -5.66 -9.42 -15.46
C GLN A 180 -6.49 -8.92 -14.27
N THR A 181 -7.39 -9.75 -13.74
CA THR A 181 -8.16 -9.39 -12.55
C THR A 181 -7.25 -9.25 -11.34
N LEU A 182 -6.31 -10.17 -11.14
CA LEU A 182 -5.36 -10.12 -10.01
C LEU A 182 -4.46 -8.88 -10.09
N GLN A 183 -3.95 -8.55 -11.28
CA GLN A 183 -3.16 -7.35 -11.53
C GLN A 183 -3.94 -6.07 -11.24
N LEU A 184 -5.18 -6.00 -11.75
CA LEU A 184 -6.07 -4.87 -11.52
C LEU A 184 -6.42 -4.71 -10.03
N MET A 185 -6.68 -5.80 -9.33
CA MET A 185 -6.91 -5.76 -7.88
C MET A 185 -5.67 -5.26 -7.13
N ALA A 186 -4.49 -5.76 -7.50
CA ALA A 186 -3.25 -5.36 -6.83
C ALA A 186 -2.95 -3.87 -7.03
N VAL A 187 -3.09 -3.35 -8.26
CA VAL A 187 -2.83 -1.93 -8.53
C VAL A 187 -3.87 -1.01 -7.90
N GLN A 188 -5.15 -1.38 -7.92
CA GLN A 188 -6.19 -0.64 -7.20
C GLN A 188 -5.93 -0.62 -5.69
N TYR A 189 -5.55 -1.75 -5.12
CA TYR A 189 -5.25 -1.84 -3.70
C TYR A 189 -4.04 -0.97 -3.33
N LEU A 190 -2.98 -0.99 -4.15
CA LEU A 190 -1.82 -0.12 -3.99
C LEU A 190 -2.24 1.36 -3.98
N ILE A 191 -2.98 1.81 -5.01
CA ILE A 191 -3.47 3.20 -5.11
C ILE A 191 -4.28 3.59 -3.89
N LYS A 192 -5.26 2.77 -3.50
CA LYS A 192 -6.11 3.04 -2.34
C LYS A 192 -5.28 3.16 -1.06
N LEU A 193 -4.37 2.22 -0.82
CA LEU A 193 -3.51 2.25 0.35
C LEU A 193 -2.58 3.48 0.34
N SER A 194 -2.06 3.88 -0.83
CA SER A 194 -1.23 5.10 -0.96
C SER A 194 -2.00 6.38 -0.64
N VAL A 195 -3.31 6.43 -0.86
CA VAL A 195 -4.11 7.64 -0.58
C VAL A 195 -4.35 7.84 0.93
N ILE A 196 -4.47 6.75 1.71
CA ILE A 196 -4.84 6.81 3.14
C ILE A 196 -3.71 6.48 4.11
N SER A 197 -2.50 6.21 3.62
CA SER A 197 -1.41 5.75 4.48
C SER A 197 -0.07 6.40 4.13
N PRO A 198 0.92 6.30 5.04
CA PRO A 198 2.29 6.74 4.79
C PRO A 198 2.96 6.12 3.55
N LEU A 199 2.34 5.09 2.95
CA LEU A 199 2.88 4.39 1.78
C LEU A 199 3.00 5.31 0.56
N ASN A 200 2.21 6.39 0.48
CA ASN A 200 2.29 7.39 -0.59
C ASN A 200 3.73 7.86 -0.82
N ALA A 201 4.47 8.09 0.26
CA ALA A 201 5.83 8.62 0.24
C ALA A 201 6.83 7.73 -0.52
N ILE A 202 6.54 6.43 -0.65
CA ILE A 202 7.43 5.46 -1.30
C ILE A 202 6.83 4.81 -2.54
N THR A 203 5.57 5.13 -2.89
CA THR A 203 4.81 4.36 -3.88
C THR A 203 5.46 4.37 -5.25
N GLU A 204 5.93 5.53 -5.70
CA GLU A 204 6.57 5.65 -7.01
C GLU A 204 7.85 4.81 -7.09
N GLN A 205 8.74 4.95 -6.10
CA GLN A 205 9.98 4.16 -6.02
C GLN A 205 9.70 2.66 -5.90
N LEU A 206 8.67 2.27 -5.15
CA LEU A 206 8.22 0.88 -5.05
C LEU A 206 7.76 0.34 -6.40
N THR A 207 6.95 1.09 -7.14
CA THR A 207 6.44 0.65 -8.45
C THR A 207 7.54 0.55 -9.50
N GLN A 208 8.51 1.48 -9.47
CA GLN A 208 9.71 1.40 -10.30
C GLN A 208 10.53 0.15 -9.95
N TYR A 209 10.77 -0.10 -8.66
CA TYR A 209 11.51 -1.29 -8.23
C TYR A 209 10.82 -2.58 -8.68
N LEU A 210 9.50 -2.68 -8.50
CA LEU A 210 8.73 -3.84 -8.94
C LEU A 210 8.81 -4.03 -10.46
N THR A 211 8.62 -2.96 -11.23
CA THR A 211 8.72 -2.96 -12.70
C THR A 211 10.07 -3.49 -13.20
N PHE A 212 11.17 -3.05 -12.57
CA PHE A 212 12.52 -3.36 -13.04
C PHE A 212 13.20 -4.54 -12.33
N SER A 213 12.54 -5.18 -11.36
CA SER A 213 13.12 -6.34 -10.66
C SER A 213 13.29 -7.54 -11.60
N LEU A 214 14.40 -8.27 -11.45
CA LEU A 214 14.72 -9.45 -12.26
C LEU A 214 13.63 -10.54 -12.18
N ALA A 215 12.97 -10.66 -11.02
CA ALA A 215 11.86 -11.57 -10.81
C ALA A 215 10.67 -11.25 -11.75
N ASN A 216 10.42 -9.95 -11.98
CA ASN A 216 9.25 -9.49 -12.73
C ASN A 216 9.54 -9.32 -14.21
N GLN A 217 10.80 -9.07 -14.61
CA GLN A 217 11.20 -9.01 -16.02
C GLN A 217 10.86 -10.29 -16.80
N LYS A 218 10.91 -11.47 -16.17
CA LYS A 218 10.52 -12.75 -16.80
C LYS A 218 9.01 -12.88 -17.09
N SER A 219 8.16 -12.15 -16.37
CA SER A 219 6.70 -12.18 -16.57
C SER A 219 6.20 -11.18 -17.61
N ILE A 220 6.98 -10.13 -17.87
CA ILE A 220 6.59 -8.98 -18.71
C ILE A 220 6.49 -9.37 -20.19
N ASP A 221 7.17 -10.43 -20.62
CA ASP A 221 7.26 -10.78 -22.05
C ASP A 221 6.03 -11.53 -22.62
N THR A 222 4.97 -11.79 -21.83
CA THR A 222 3.87 -12.69 -22.27
C THR A 222 2.45 -12.16 -22.18
N GLU A 223 2.20 -10.98 -21.62
CA GLU A 223 0.83 -10.46 -21.46
C GLU A 223 0.70 -8.99 -21.90
N LEU A 224 -0.13 -8.75 -22.91
CA LEU A 224 -0.59 -7.41 -23.28
C LEU A 224 -1.83 -7.09 -22.44
N TYR A 225 -1.69 -6.18 -21.48
CA TYR A 225 -2.83 -5.62 -20.77
C TYR A 225 -3.36 -4.42 -21.58
N PRO A 226 -4.64 -4.41 -21.98
CA PRO A 226 -5.19 -3.29 -22.74
C PRO A 226 -5.09 -2.01 -21.91
N ASN A 227 -4.57 -0.94 -22.51
CA ASN A 227 -4.53 0.36 -21.86
C ASN A 227 -5.96 0.82 -21.56
N ILE A 228 -6.19 1.18 -20.31
CA ILE A 228 -7.45 1.80 -19.88
C ILE A 228 -7.20 3.30 -19.85
N TYR A 229 -8.09 4.10 -20.44
CA TYR A 229 -7.97 5.55 -20.45
C TYR A 229 -9.13 6.20 -19.72
N LEU A 230 -8.82 7.18 -18.89
CA LEU A 230 -9.77 8.13 -18.34
C LEU A 230 -9.86 9.32 -19.31
N ASN A 231 -11.03 9.51 -19.90
CA ASN A 231 -11.34 10.67 -20.73
C ASN A 231 -11.88 11.78 -19.82
N LEU A 232 -11.14 12.87 -19.69
CA LEU A 232 -11.57 14.09 -19.01
C LEU A 232 -11.81 15.18 -20.04
N VAL A 233 -12.94 15.87 -19.96
CA VAL A 233 -13.21 17.03 -20.81
C VAL A 233 -13.18 18.26 -19.92
N ASP A 234 -12.27 19.18 -20.20
CA ASP A 234 -12.21 20.49 -19.53
C ASP A 234 -12.28 21.63 -20.54
N GLN A 235 -12.10 22.88 -20.07
CA GLN A 235 -12.10 24.07 -20.93
C GLN A 235 -10.99 24.07 -22.01
N LYS A 236 -9.96 23.22 -21.86
CA LYS A 236 -8.83 23.06 -22.77
C LYS A 236 -9.01 21.87 -23.73
N GLY A 237 -10.08 21.09 -23.58
CA GLY A 237 -10.47 20.02 -24.50
C GLY A 237 -10.49 18.64 -23.86
N LEU A 238 -10.42 17.60 -24.70
CA LEU A 238 -10.39 16.20 -24.26
C LEU A 238 -8.97 15.81 -23.85
N HIS A 239 -8.82 15.45 -22.58
CA HIS A 239 -7.60 14.89 -21.98
C HIS A 239 -7.77 13.39 -21.74
N GLN A 240 -6.89 12.58 -22.34
CA GLN A 240 -6.84 11.14 -22.09
C GLN A 240 -5.72 10.80 -21.11
N LEU A 241 -6.08 10.32 -19.92
CA LEU A 241 -5.13 9.89 -18.91
C LEU A 241 -5.05 8.37 -18.88
N PRO A 242 -3.87 7.75 -19.07
CA PRO A 242 -3.73 6.31 -18.94
C PRO A 242 -3.93 5.92 -17.48
N LEU A 243 -4.87 5.01 -17.26
CA LEU A 243 -5.11 4.40 -15.96
C LEU A 243 -4.26 3.12 -15.83
N PRO A 244 -3.65 2.90 -14.67
CA PRO A 244 -2.80 1.76 -14.46
C PRO A 244 -3.60 0.47 -14.31
N ASN A 245 -3.18 -0.57 -15.04
CA ASN A 245 -3.83 -1.88 -15.12
C ASN A 245 -2.94 -3.04 -14.58
N SER A 246 -1.71 -2.73 -14.18
CA SER A 246 -0.68 -3.64 -13.66
C SER A 246 0.23 -2.91 -12.67
N ILE A 247 0.95 -3.62 -11.81
CA ILE A 247 1.98 -2.99 -10.97
C ILE A 247 3.34 -2.88 -11.67
N VAL A 248 3.60 -3.75 -12.66
CA VAL A 248 4.94 -3.93 -13.28
C VAL A 248 5.05 -3.44 -14.72
N GLN A 249 3.95 -3.18 -15.40
CA GLN A 249 3.95 -2.63 -16.75
C GLN A 249 3.13 -1.37 -16.78
N GLN A 250 3.75 -0.25 -16.39
CA GLN A 250 3.05 1.02 -16.30
C GLN A 250 3.68 2.09 -17.18
N PRO A 251 2.87 2.88 -17.92
CA PRO A 251 3.31 4.15 -18.45
C PRO A 251 3.84 5.01 -17.31
N SER A 252 4.89 5.79 -17.57
CA SER A 252 5.43 6.71 -16.58
C SER A 252 4.32 7.62 -16.01
N ASN A 253 4.35 7.84 -14.70
CA ASN A 253 3.43 8.69 -13.95
C ASN A 253 1.95 8.23 -13.87
N SER A 254 1.54 7.12 -14.50
CA SER A 254 0.14 6.63 -14.47
C SER A 254 -0.38 6.36 -13.04
N ILE A 255 0.42 5.68 -12.21
CA ILE A 255 0.08 5.41 -10.80
C ILE A 255 -0.02 6.72 -10.00
N ARG A 256 0.95 7.63 -10.14
CA ARG A 256 0.94 8.90 -9.42
C ARG A 256 -0.27 9.75 -9.80
N ASN A 257 -0.57 9.86 -11.10
CA ASN A 257 -1.74 10.58 -11.59
C ASN A 257 -3.04 9.98 -11.05
N THR A 258 -3.13 8.65 -10.97
CA THR A 258 -4.33 7.99 -10.45
C THR A 258 -4.47 8.16 -8.93
N ILE A 259 -3.37 8.16 -8.18
CA ILE A 259 -3.37 8.53 -6.76
C ILE A 259 -3.89 9.97 -6.59
N LEU A 260 -3.40 10.92 -7.38
CA LEU A 260 -3.88 12.31 -7.35
C LEU A 260 -5.39 12.41 -7.63
N ILE A 261 -5.90 11.65 -8.60
CA ILE A 261 -7.35 11.58 -8.88
C ILE A 261 -8.10 11.07 -7.66
N TYR A 262 -7.63 10.00 -7.01
CA TYR A 262 -8.28 9.44 -5.81
C TYR A 262 -8.23 10.41 -4.62
N GLU A 263 -7.11 11.12 -4.43
CA GLU A 263 -6.96 12.17 -3.42
C GLU A 263 -7.97 13.30 -3.68
N LEU A 264 -8.10 13.77 -4.92
CA LEU A 264 -9.05 14.81 -5.33
C LEU A 264 -10.50 14.37 -5.15
N LEU A 265 -10.86 13.17 -5.59
CA LEU A 265 -12.20 12.60 -5.39
C LEU A 265 -12.54 12.52 -3.90
N THR A 266 -11.61 12.06 -3.07
CA THR A 266 -11.79 11.94 -1.62
C THR A 266 -11.97 13.32 -0.98
N LYS A 267 -11.13 14.29 -1.36
CA LYS A 267 -11.25 15.68 -0.89
C LYS A 267 -12.61 16.26 -1.26
N LYS A 268 -13.05 16.05 -2.51
CA LYS A 268 -14.34 16.56 -2.99
C LYS A 268 -15.51 15.91 -2.27
N ALA A 269 -15.45 14.62 -1.99
CA ALA A 269 -16.46 13.92 -1.21
C ALA A 269 -16.57 14.46 0.24
N ILE A 270 -15.45 14.88 0.84
CA ILE A 270 -15.45 15.56 2.15
C ILE A 270 -16.07 16.95 2.02
N GLU A 271 -15.69 17.75 1.03
CA GLU A 271 -16.24 19.10 0.77
C GLU A 271 -17.77 19.07 0.58
N LEU A 272 -18.28 18.05 -0.12
CA LEU A 272 -19.71 17.83 -0.35
C LEU A 272 -20.43 17.17 0.84
N ASN A 273 -19.73 16.93 1.95
CA ASN A 273 -20.25 16.22 3.14
C ASN A 273 -20.81 14.81 2.85
N LEU A 274 -20.34 14.16 1.78
CA LEU A 274 -20.68 12.75 1.48
C LEU A 274 -20.03 11.80 2.49
N ILE A 275 -18.86 12.18 2.99
CA ILE A 275 -18.07 11.44 3.97
C ILE A 275 -17.44 12.41 4.98
N ARG A 276 -17.07 11.90 6.16
CA ARG A 276 -16.35 12.67 7.18
C ARG A 276 -14.84 12.67 6.90
N ASP A 277 -14.14 13.69 7.39
CA ASP A 277 -12.68 13.74 7.35
C ASP A 277 -12.05 12.85 8.44
N ASN A 278 -12.15 11.54 8.29
CA ASN A 278 -11.49 10.56 9.14
C ASN A 278 -11.13 9.29 8.35
N THR A 279 -10.18 8.51 8.87
CA THR A 279 -9.63 7.33 8.20
C THR A 279 -10.69 6.30 7.83
N SER A 280 -11.66 6.04 8.70
CA SER A 280 -12.73 5.06 8.45
C SER A 280 -13.62 5.48 7.28
N SER A 281 -14.00 6.76 7.23
CA SER A 281 -14.87 7.30 6.18
C SER A 281 -14.14 7.42 4.84
N LYS A 282 -12.86 7.82 4.86
CA LYS A 282 -11.99 7.80 3.68
C LYS A 282 -11.82 6.38 3.13
N THR A 283 -11.55 5.40 3.99
CA THR A 283 -11.44 3.98 3.60
C THR A 283 -12.72 3.48 2.95
N LEU A 284 -13.89 3.80 3.53
CA LEU A 284 -15.18 3.44 2.96
C LEU A 284 -15.36 4.05 1.55
N PHE A 285 -15.00 5.32 1.38
CA PHE A 285 -15.09 5.98 0.08
C PHE A 285 -14.12 5.40 -0.95
N LEU A 286 -12.88 5.10 -0.57
CA LEU A 286 -11.93 4.45 -1.47
C LEU A 286 -12.38 3.05 -1.89
N ASN A 287 -13.10 2.34 -1.02
CA ASN A 287 -13.72 1.07 -1.36
C ASN A 287 -14.98 1.23 -2.23
N PHE A 288 -15.64 2.38 -2.16
CA PHE A 288 -16.74 2.77 -3.05
C PHE A 288 -16.27 3.07 -4.47
N ILE A 289 -15.08 3.68 -4.63
CA ILE A 289 -14.52 4.00 -5.96
C ILE A 289 -14.28 2.72 -6.76
N CYS A 290 -14.95 2.63 -7.91
CA CYS A 290 -14.72 1.62 -8.93
C CYS A 290 -13.90 2.22 -10.08
N PHE A 291 -12.88 1.50 -10.53
CA PHE A 291 -11.95 1.97 -11.56
C PHE A 291 -12.62 2.26 -12.90
N SER A 292 -13.61 1.45 -13.29
CA SER A 292 -14.42 1.67 -14.49
C SER A 292 -15.42 2.82 -14.37
N GLU A 293 -15.74 3.24 -13.15
CA GLU A 293 -16.70 4.31 -12.85
C GLU A 293 -16.01 5.66 -12.63
N LEU A 294 -14.68 5.73 -12.71
CA LEU A 294 -13.92 6.97 -12.49
C LEU A 294 -14.40 8.17 -13.33
N PRO A 295 -14.71 8.05 -14.63
CA PRO A 295 -15.23 9.18 -15.40
C PRO A 295 -16.54 9.72 -14.83
N LEU A 296 -17.46 8.82 -14.42
CA LEU A 296 -18.75 9.20 -13.84
C LEU A 296 -18.59 9.81 -12.45
N LEU A 297 -17.67 9.28 -11.64
CA LEU A 297 -17.34 9.86 -10.33
C LEU A 297 -16.79 11.28 -10.46
N VAL A 298 -15.90 11.52 -11.43
CA VAL A 298 -15.42 12.88 -11.71
C VAL A 298 -16.57 13.77 -12.13
N HIS A 299 -17.38 13.34 -13.10
CA HIS A 299 -18.53 14.10 -13.57
C HIS A 299 -19.50 14.48 -12.44
N PHE A 300 -19.97 13.51 -11.64
CA PHE A 300 -20.96 13.76 -10.59
C PHE A 300 -20.43 14.57 -9.40
N LEU A 301 -19.12 14.51 -9.12
CA LEU A 301 -18.54 15.23 -7.98
C LEU A 301 -18.01 16.62 -8.34
N PHE A 302 -17.63 16.86 -9.59
CA PHE A 302 -17.00 18.12 -10.02
C PHE A 302 -17.85 18.95 -10.99
N ASP A 303 -18.55 18.30 -11.92
CA ASP A 303 -19.15 18.98 -13.08
C ASP A 303 -20.68 19.01 -13.02
N HIS A 304 -21.30 18.09 -12.26
CA HIS A 304 -22.75 17.96 -12.22
C HIS A 304 -23.39 19.15 -11.48
N PRO A 305 -24.41 19.81 -12.09
CA PRO A 305 -24.99 21.04 -11.55
C PRO A 305 -25.67 20.85 -10.19
N THR A 306 -26.16 19.65 -9.92
CA THR A 306 -26.73 19.25 -8.63
C THR A 306 -25.89 18.11 -8.04
N PRO A 307 -24.89 18.41 -7.18
CA PRO A 307 -24.04 17.36 -6.61
C PRO A 307 -24.89 16.42 -5.73
N PRO A 308 -24.50 15.14 -5.64
CA PRO A 308 -25.19 14.17 -4.79
C PRO A 308 -25.15 14.60 -3.33
N LYS A 309 -26.17 14.22 -2.55
CA LYS A 309 -26.27 14.49 -1.11
C LYS A 309 -25.85 13.30 -0.25
N SER A 310 -25.67 12.13 -0.85
CA SER A 310 -25.22 10.91 -0.17
C SER A 310 -24.50 9.96 -1.12
N LEU A 311 -23.70 9.03 -0.57
CA LEU A 311 -23.07 7.97 -1.36
C LEU A 311 -24.10 7.04 -2.04
N ALA A 312 -25.26 6.84 -1.41
CA ALA A 312 -26.34 6.05 -2.00
C ALA A 312 -26.93 6.74 -3.24
N GLU A 313 -27.13 8.06 -3.16
CA GLU A 313 -27.58 8.87 -4.29
C GLU A 313 -26.55 8.89 -5.41
N LEU A 314 -25.27 9.09 -5.08
CA LEU A 314 -24.18 9.02 -6.06
C LEU A 314 -24.14 7.66 -6.76
N LYS A 315 -24.31 6.55 -6.01
CA LYS A 315 -24.33 5.21 -6.63
C LYS A 315 -25.52 5.03 -7.55
N ARG A 316 -26.70 5.50 -7.15
CA ARG A 316 -27.90 5.47 -8.00
C ARG A 316 -27.68 6.25 -9.30
N GLN A 317 -27.16 7.46 -9.23
CA GLN A 317 -26.85 8.29 -10.39
C GLN A 317 -25.85 7.61 -11.34
N ILE A 318 -24.81 6.96 -10.82
CA ILE A 318 -23.85 6.19 -11.63
C ILE A 318 -24.55 5.02 -12.34
N LEU A 319 -25.40 4.27 -11.63
CA LEU A 319 -26.12 3.13 -12.19
C LEU A 319 -27.18 3.51 -13.23
N GLU A 320 -27.75 4.71 -13.15
CA GLU A 320 -28.73 5.22 -14.14
C GLU A 320 -28.08 5.60 -15.47
N VAL A 321 -26.75 5.79 -15.50
CA VAL A 321 -25.99 6.15 -16.71
C VAL A 321 -25.34 4.94 -17.39
N LEU A 322 -25.13 3.83 -16.66
CA LEU A 322 -24.50 2.60 -17.15
C LEU A 322 -25.49 1.67 -17.85
#